data_AF-A0A328SB35-F1
#
_entry.id   AF-A0A328SB35-F1
#
_cell.length_a   1.000
_cell.length_b   1.000
_cell.length_c   1.000
_cell.angle_alpha   90.00
_cell.angle_beta   90.00
_cell.angle_gamma   90.00
#
_symmetry.space_group_name_H-M   'P 1'
#
loop_
_entity.id
_entity.type
_entity.pdbx_description
1 polymer ?
#
loop_
_entity_poly.entity_id
_entity_poly.type
_entity_poly.pdbx_seq_one_letter_code
_entity_poly.pdbx_strand_id
1 'polypeptide(L)'
;MRIRQIIIESLKMPFTDFKAFLVVYLLMFSCEILSYILRLLPVDDYYLGWFILKTVVSLMMLGISMNIVQKVVFGKSLHFNIKHHLVEGFNEYVLTLYYILIPSLLSILLLGPTGLYFNVIHVYEYILDMDINVASSTVMELLHFLPESMNINLYHSIQLHLLITLFLFVLFTSFSYIGRILMFKFGSLKVACDLRIILRVVRKMGYGHFMKFVLIFTLIVVVVVNFLIYLDIFIDDVFISAFFEVFLLLFSSNSFYKLFFNADMELFKKSE
;
A
#
# COMPACT_ATOMS: atom_id res chain seq x y z
N MET A 1 21.23 4.05 -13.71
CA MET A 1 20.46 5.31 -13.94
C MET A 1 20.37 6.10 -12.63
N ARG A 2 20.31 7.44 -12.66
CA ARG A 2 20.19 8.23 -11.40
C ARG A 2 18.76 8.13 -10.86
N ILE A 3 18.57 7.98 -9.54
CA ILE A 3 17.24 7.87 -8.90
C ILE A 3 16.30 9.00 -9.34
N ARG A 4 16.82 10.22 -9.44
CA ARG A 4 16.08 11.39 -9.93
C ARG A 4 15.47 11.17 -11.32
N GLN A 5 16.18 10.55 -12.24
CA GLN A 5 15.67 10.27 -13.59
C GLN A 5 14.55 9.23 -13.54
N ILE A 6 14.72 8.18 -12.72
CA ILE A 6 13.69 7.14 -12.54
C ILE A 6 12.38 7.78 -12.08
N ILE A 7 12.45 8.66 -11.07
CA ILE A 7 11.28 9.35 -10.52
C ILE A 7 10.64 10.25 -11.58
N ILE A 8 11.42 11.10 -12.26
CA ILE A 8 10.89 12.05 -13.26
C ILE A 8 10.20 11.31 -14.40
N GLU A 9 10.80 10.24 -14.91
CA GLU A 9 10.21 9.47 -16.01
C GLU A 9 8.97 8.70 -15.54
N SER A 10 8.96 8.21 -14.31
CA SER A 10 7.82 7.47 -13.77
C SER A 10 6.64 8.40 -13.43
N LEU A 11 6.90 9.63 -12.98
CA LEU A 11 5.87 10.66 -12.75
C LEU A 11 5.17 11.07 -14.05
N LYS A 12 5.89 11.01 -15.18
CA LYS A 12 5.31 11.31 -16.50
C LYS A 12 4.45 10.18 -17.03
N MET A 13 4.61 8.96 -16.53
CA MET A 13 3.99 7.77 -17.13
C MET A 13 2.45 7.82 -17.19
N PRO A 14 1.73 8.25 -16.15
CA PRO A 14 0.28 8.42 -16.21
C PRO A 14 -0.19 9.36 -17.34
N PHE A 15 0.67 10.31 -17.74
CA PHE A 15 0.38 11.28 -18.78
C PHE A 15 0.87 10.85 -20.18
N THR A 16 1.94 10.05 -20.27
CA THR A 16 2.42 9.55 -21.57
C THR A 16 1.45 8.55 -22.19
N ASP A 17 0.89 7.65 -21.38
CA ASP A 17 -0.10 6.66 -21.81
C ASP A 17 -1.48 6.99 -21.23
N PHE A 18 -1.94 8.23 -21.45
CA PHE A 18 -3.17 8.77 -20.86
C PHE A 18 -4.40 7.89 -21.13
N LYS A 19 -4.48 7.24 -22.29
CA LYS A 19 -5.58 6.29 -22.60
C LYS A 19 -5.59 5.10 -21.64
N ALA A 20 -4.43 4.53 -21.36
CA ALA A 20 -4.32 3.40 -20.44
C ALA A 20 -4.59 3.84 -19.00
N PHE A 21 -4.06 5.00 -18.60
CA PHE A 21 -4.38 5.62 -17.32
C PHE A 21 -5.90 5.79 -17.15
N LEU A 22 -6.58 6.40 -18.13
CA LEU A 22 -8.01 6.66 -18.06
C LEU A 22 -8.85 5.38 -18.01
N VAL A 23 -8.46 4.33 -18.72
CA VAL A 23 -9.16 3.03 -18.64
C VAL A 23 -9.00 2.42 -17.25
N VAL A 24 -7.78 2.36 -16.71
CA VAL A 24 -7.55 1.82 -15.35
C VAL A 24 -8.26 2.67 -14.30
N TYR A 25 -8.27 3.99 -14.46
CA TYR A 25 -9.00 4.92 -13.63
C TYR A 25 -10.50 4.63 -13.62
N LEU A 26 -11.14 4.52 -14.79
CA LEU A 26 -12.57 4.21 -14.87
C LEU A 26 -12.91 2.84 -14.25
N LEU A 27 -12.03 1.84 -14.41
CA LEU A 27 -12.21 0.53 -13.79
C LEU A 27 -12.18 0.62 -12.26
N MET A 28 -11.18 1.29 -11.69
CA MET A 28 -11.07 1.46 -10.23
C MET A 28 -12.18 2.34 -9.67
N PHE A 29 -12.48 3.45 -10.33
CA PHE A 29 -13.60 4.33 -9.97
C PHE A 29 -14.94 3.57 -9.95
N SER A 30 -15.19 2.71 -10.95
CA SER A 30 -16.40 1.89 -10.95
C SER A 30 -16.43 0.87 -9.81
N CYS A 31 -15.29 0.35 -9.38
CA CYS A 31 -15.19 -0.53 -8.21
C CYS A 31 -15.47 0.21 -6.91
N GLU A 32 -14.98 1.45 -6.77
CA GLU A 32 -15.25 2.29 -5.61
C GLU A 32 -16.73 2.69 -5.56
N ILE A 33 -17.34 3.11 -6.67
CA ILE A 33 -18.78 3.38 -6.74
C ILE A 33 -19.60 2.14 -6.38
N LEU A 34 -19.29 0.99 -6.97
CA LEU A 34 -19.98 -0.26 -6.66
C LEU A 34 -19.85 -0.59 -5.17
N SER A 35 -18.66 -0.37 -4.59
CA SER A 35 -18.42 -0.55 -3.16
C SER A 35 -19.25 0.38 -2.30
N TYR A 36 -19.39 1.64 -2.72
CA TYR A 36 -20.20 2.64 -2.04
C TYR A 36 -21.70 2.30 -2.08
N ILE A 37 -22.23 2.00 -3.27
CA ILE A 37 -23.64 1.62 -3.46
C ILE A 37 -24.00 0.39 -2.60
N LEU A 38 -23.15 -0.63 -2.61
CA LEU A 38 -23.39 -1.85 -1.84
C LEU A 38 -23.34 -1.65 -0.32
N ARG A 39 -22.65 -0.61 0.17
CA ARG A 39 -22.67 -0.23 1.60
C ARG A 39 -23.99 0.43 2.01
N LEU A 40 -24.70 1.06 1.07
CA LEU A 40 -25.98 1.73 1.32
C LEU A 40 -27.17 0.76 1.34
N LEU A 41 -26.97 -0.46 0.84
CA LEU A 41 -28.02 -1.48 0.88
C LEU A 41 -28.23 -1.97 2.33
N PRO A 42 -29.49 -2.13 2.78
CA PRO A 42 -29.77 -2.73 4.07
C PRO A 42 -29.17 -4.14 4.15
N VAL A 43 -28.70 -4.51 5.35
CA VAL A 43 -28.12 -5.83 5.61
C VAL A 43 -29.28 -6.83 5.76
N ASP A 44 -29.84 -7.24 4.63
CA ASP A 44 -30.91 -8.22 4.52
C ASP A 44 -30.35 -9.60 4.09
N ASP A 45 -31.22 -10.60 3.97
CA ASP A 45 -30.89 -12.00 3.65
C ASP A 45 -30.04 -12.19 2.37
N TYR A 46 -30.05 -11.22 1.45
CA TYR A 46 -29.28 -11.25 0.20
C TYR A 46 -27.88 -10.63 0.27
N TYR A 47 -27.48 -10.08 1.42
CA TYR A 47 -26.21 -9.38 1.61
C TYR A 47 -25.00 -10.24 1.20
N LEU A 48 -25.01 -11.52 1.57
CA LEU A 48 -23.92 -12.44 1.27
C LEU A 48 -23.76 -12.69 -0.25
N GLY A 49 -24.87 -12.75 -0.99
CA GLY A 49 -24.86 -12.86 -2.45
C GLY A 49 -24.26 -11.62 -3.12
N TRP A 50 -24.66 -10.43 -2.68
CA TRP A 50 -24.11 -9.16 -3.15
C TRP A 50 -22.62 -9.02 -2.84
N PHE A 51 -22.20 -9.46 -1.65
CA PHE A 51 -20.80 -9.46 -1.26
C PHE A 51 -19.95 -10.35 -2.17
N ILE A 52 -20.39 -11.58 -2.45
CA ILE A 52 -19.68 -12.49 -3.37
C ILE A 52 -19.58 -11.88 -4.77
N LEU A 53 -20.69 -11.34 -5.29
CA LEU A 53 -20.71 -10.72 -6.62
C LEU A 53 -19.72 -9.56 -6.70
N LYS A 54 -19.71 -8.69 -5.69
CA LYS A 54 -18.75 -7.58 -5.56
C LYS A 54 -17.31 -8.08 -5.60
N THR A 55 -16.99 -9.11 -4.82
CA THR A 55 -15.64 -9.66 -4.77
C THR A 55 -15.21 -10.20 -6.13
N VAL A 56 -16.08 -10.93 -6.84
CA VAL A 56 -15.77 -11.45 -8.17
C VAL A 56 -15.55 -10.31 -9.18
N VAL A 57 -16.42 -9.31 -9.19
CA VAL A 57 -16.30 -8.15 -10.09
C VAL A 57 -15.03 -7.36 -9.80
N SER A 58 -14.74 -7.05 -8.54
CA SER A 58 -13.53 -6.32 -8.15
C SER A 58 -12.24 -7.07 -8.50
N LEU A 59 -12.18 -8.39 -8.30
CA LEU A 59 -11.06 -9.21 -8.74
C LEU A 59 -10.88 -9.16 -10.26
N MET A 60 -11.97 -9.23 -11.03
CA MET A 60 -11.88 -9.12 -12.48
C MET A 60 -11.37 -7.76 -12.93
N MET A 61 -11.87 -6.66 -12.35
CA MET A 61 -11.42 -5.29 -12.66
C MET A 61 -9.95 -5.07 -12.27
N LEU A 62 -9.52 -5.60 -11.12
CA LEU A 62 -8.12 -5.60 -10.69
C LEU A 62 -7.23 -6.35 -11.68
N GLY A 63 -7.69 -7.52 -12.16
CA GLY A 63 -7.00 -8.30 -13.18
C GLY A 63 -6.83 -7.57 -14.51
N ILE A 64 -7.89 -6.94 -15.01
CA ILE A 64 -7.83 -6.11 -16.23
C ILE A 64 -6.85 -4.94 -16.03
N SER A 65 -6.89 -4.31 -14.85
CA SER A 65 -5.98 -3.22 -14.50
C SER A 65 -4.52 -3.68 -14.52
N MET A 66 -4.22 -4.84 -13.95
CA MET A 66 -2.88 -5.43 -13.99
C MET A 66 -2.45 -5.82 -15.41
N ASN A 67 -3.37 -6.26 -16.27
CA ASN A 67 -3.10 -6.53 -17.68
C ASN A 67 -2.63 -5.27 -18.42
N ILE A 68 -3.32 -4.15 -18.18
CA ILE A 68 -2.98 -2.86 -18.77
C ILE A 68 -1.63 -2.36 -18.22
N VAL A 69 -1.40 -2.49 -16.90
CA VAL A 69 -0.10 -2.17 -16.28
C VAL A 69 1.03 -3.02 -16.88
N GLN A 70 0.80 -4.32 -17.11
CA GLN A 70 1.74 -5.21 -17.80
C GLN A 70 2.08 -4.71 -19.20
N LYS A 71 1.10 -4.22 -19.95
CA LYS A 71 1.34 -3.64 -21.27
C LYS A 71 2.18 -2.36 -21.19
N VAL A 72 1.76 -1.42 -20.34
CA VAL A 72 2.29 -0.05 -20.30
C VAL A 72 3.67 0.01 -19.64
N VAL A 73 3.88 -0.75 -18.57
CA VAL A 73 5.15 -0.77 -17.83
C VAL A 73 6.13 -1.80 -18.39
N PHE A 74 5.64 -2.98 -18.78
CA PHE A 74 6.49 -4.14 -19.12
C PHE A 74 6.50 -4.47 -20.62
N GLY A 75 5.77 -3.73 -21.45
CA GLY A 75 5.73 -3.92 -22.90
C GLY A 75 5.06 -5.23 -23.34
N LYS A 76 4.28 -5.89 -22.48
CA LYS A 76 3.61 -7.16 -22.80
C LYS A 76 2.37 -6.98 -23.67
N SER A 77 1.96 -8.03 -24.38
CA SER A 77 0.71 -8.04 -25.15
C SER A 77 -0.52 -8.06 -24.24
N LEU A 78 -1.54 -7.27 -24.58
CA LEU A 78 -2.85 -7.37 -23.95
C LEU A 78 -3.53 -8.68 -24.33
N HIS A 79 -4.27 -9.26 -23.40
CA HIS A 79 -5.20 -10.34 -23.68
C HIS A 79 -6.55 -10.06 -23.04
N PHE A 80 -7.64 -10.44 -23.70
CA PHE A 80 -9.01 -10.23 -23.21
C PHE A 80 -9.66 -11.57 -22.92
N ASN A 81 -9.27 -12.19 -21.81
CA ASN A 81 -9.84 -13.46 -21.38
C ASN A 81 -10.24 -13.35 -19.90
N ILE A 82 -11.55 -13.47 -19.65
CA ILE A 82 -12.16 -13.33 -18.32
C ILE A 82 -11.51 -14.27 -17.30
N LYS A 83 -11.27 -15.54 -17.68
CA LYS A 83 -10.64 -16.52 -16.79
C LYS A 83 -9.24 -16.09 -16.40
N HIS A 84 -8.47 -15.57 -17.36
CA HIS A 84 -7.13 -15.07 -17.08
C HIS A 84 -7.17 -13.81 -16.20
N HIS A 85 -8.07 -12.86 -16.45
CA HIS A 85 -8.19 -11.67 -15.61
C HIS A 85 -8.56 -12.00 -14.17
N LEU A 86 -9.47 -12.95 -13.94
CA LEU A 86 -9.78 -13.41 -12.58
C LEU A 86 -8.55 -13.98 -11.87
N VAL A 87 -7.74 -14.78 -12.57
CA VAL A 87 -6.50 -15.34 -12.01
C VAL A 87 -5.46 -14.25 -11.74
N GLU A 88 -5.28 -13.30 -12.66
CA GLU A 88 -4.38 -12.15 -12.50
C GLU A 88 -4.79 -11.29 -11.29
N GLY A 89 -6.08 -10.98 -11.17
CA GLY A 89 -6.62 -10.22 -10.05
C GLY A 89 -6.49 -10.96 -8.73
N PHE A 90 -6.78 -12.26 -8.70
CA PHE A 90 -6.59 -13.08 -7.50
C PHE A 90 -5.11 -13.14 -7.08
N ASN A 91 -4.19 -13.34 -8.02
CA ASN A 91 -2.76 -13.35 -7.72
C ASN A 91 -2.28 -12.01 -7.17
N GLU A 92 -2.71 -10.89 -7.76
CA GLU A 92 -2.38 -9.55 -7.28
C GLU A 92 -2.96 -9.28 -5.88
N TYR A 93 -4.19 -9.72 -5.64
CA TYR A 93 -4.82 -9.63 -4.32
C TYR A 93 -4.05 -10.42 -3.26
N VAL A 94 -3.69 -11.68 -3.54
CA VAL A 94 -2.92 -12.52 -2.62
C VAL A 94 -1.52 -11.94 -2.37
N LEU A 95 -0.86 -11.43 -3.42
CA LEU A 95 0.44 -10.77 -3.29
C LEU A 95 0.35 -9.55 -2.37
N THR A 96 -0.63 -8.68 -2.60
CA THR A 96 -0.86 -7.47 -1.80
C THR A 96 -1.15 -7.83 -0.34
N LEU A 97 -2.04 -8.81 -0.10
CA LEU A 97 -2.37 -9.29 1.23
C LEU A 97 -1.15 -9.85 1.96
N TYR A 98 -0.32 -10.65 1.27
CA TYR A 98 0.90 -11.22 1.83
C TYR A 98 1.87 -10.12 2.32
N TYR A 99 2.08 -9.08 1.53
CA TYR A 99 2.99 -7.98 1.87
C TYR A 99 2.41 -6.95 2.84
N ILE A 100 1.09 -6.90 3.05
CA ILE A 100 0.45 -6.08 4.10
C ILE A 100 0.44 -6.82 5.45
N LEU A 101 0.28 -8.14 5.44
CA LEU A 101 0.18 -8.92 6.67
C LEU A 101 1.49 -8.93 7.46
N ILE A 102 2.64 -9.06 6.78
CA ILE A 102 3.96 -9.08 7.43
C ILE A 102 4.25 -7.79 8.23
N PRO A 103 4.19 -6.57 7.64
CA PRO A 103 4.43 -5.35 8.40
C PRO A 103 3.40 -5.13 9.51
N SER A 104 2.15 -5.60 9.33
CA SER A 104 1.12 -5.54 10.38
C SER A 104 1.52 -6.36 11.62
N LEU A 105 1.95 -7.61 11.42
CA LEU A 105 2.44 -8.46 12.52
C LEU A 105 3.70 -7.90 13.18
N LEU A 106 4.64 -7.38 12.37
CA LEU A 106 5.85 -6.74 12.89
C LEU A 106 5.54 -5.47 13.70
N SER A 107 4.57 -4.67 13.26
CA SER A 107 4.11 -3.49 13.99
C SER A 107 3.59 -3.87 15.37
N ILE A 108 2.75 -4.91 15.47
CA ILE A 108 2.23 -5.38 16.76
C ILE A 108 3.37 -5.81 17.69
N LEU A 109 4.34 -6.56 17.16
CA LEU A 109 5.50 -7.00 17.94
C LEU A 109 6.32 -5.82 18.47
N LEU A 110 6.37 -4.71 17.74
CA LEU A 110 7.12 -3.52 18.11
C LEU A 110 6.42 -2.62 19.15
N LEU A 111 5.18 -2.90 19.55
CA LEU A 111 4.48 -2.15 20.60
C LEU A 111 5.25 -2.10 21.93
N GLY A 112 5.93 -3.19 22.29
CA GLY A 112 6.76 -3.27 23.49
C GLY A 112 8.04 -2.43 23.37
N PRO A 113 8.92 -2.70 22.39
CA PRO A 113 10.16 -1.95 22.17
C PRO A 113 9.98 -0.45 21.97
N THR A 114 8.85 0.00 21.40
CA THR A 114 8.55 1.44 21.26
C THR A 114 8.05 2.08 22.56
N GLY A 115 7.86 1.31 23.64
CA GLY A 115 7.31 1.78 24.91
C GLY A 115 5.81 2.05 24.89
N LEU A 116 5.15 1.88 23.74
CA LEU A 116 3.73 2.22 23.55
C LEU A 116 2.84 1.34 24.42
N TYR A 117 3.09 0.04 24.45
CA TYR A 117 2.33 -0.89 25.28
C TYR A 117 2.39 -0.53 26.77
N PHE A 118 3.60 -0.30 27.29
CA PHE A 118 3.81 0.03 28.69
C PHE A 118 3.19 1.38 29.07
N ASN A 119 3.31 2.39 28.21
CA ASN A 119 2.72 3.71 28.47
C ASN A 119 1.19 3.69 28.42
N VAL A 120 0.58 2.90 27.53
CA VAL A 120 -0.88 2.72 27.51
C VAL A 120 -1.36 2.03 28.79
N ILE A 121 -0.66 0.99 29.27
CA ILE A 121 -0.99 0.33 30.53
C ILE A 121 -0.87 1.29 31.70
N HIS A 122 0.22 2.05 31.78
CA HIS A 122 0.45 2.99 32.88
C HIS A 122 -0.62 4.09 32.93
N VAL A 123 -1.06 4.58 31.76
CA VAL A 123 -2.19 5.52 31.68
C VAL A 123 -3.50 4.87 32.11
N TYR A 124 -3.74 3.63 31.70
CA TYR A 124 -4.93 2.88 32.10
C TYR A 124 -4.99 2.63 33.61
N GLU A 125 -3.89 2.18 34.21
CA GLU A 125 -3.77 1.97 35.66
C GLU A 125 -4.00 3.28 36.43
N TYR A 126 -3.40 4.38 35.98
CA TYR A 126 -3.61 5.69 36.59
C TYR A 126 -5.08 6.15 36.53
N ILE A 127 -5.79 5.87 35.44
CA ILE A 127 -7.23 6.17 35.32
C ILE A 127 -8.07 5.29 36.24
N LEU A 128 -7.69 4.02 36.44
CA LEU A 128 -8.39 3.13 37.37
C LEU A 128 -8.19 3.54 38.82
N ASP A 129 -7.00 4.05 39.18
CA ASP A 129 -6.69 4.53 40.53
C ASP A 129 -7.33 5.89 40.83
N MET A 130 -7.72 6.63 39.79
CA MET A 130 -8.56 7.80 39.92
C MET A 130 -9.99 7.37 40.24
N ASP A 131 -10.44 7.63 41.47
CA ASP A 131 -11.82 7.44 41.96
C ASP A 131 -12.80 8.45 41.30
N ILE A 132 -12.78 8.50 39.97
CA ILE A 132 -13.60 9.33 39.12
C ILE A 132 -14.73 8.43 38.62
N ASN A 133 -15.97 8.93 38.60
CA ASN A 133 -17.06 8.25 37.89
C ASN A 133 -16.80 8.36 36.37
N VAL A 134 -15.88 7.54 35.85
CA VAL A 134 -15.31 7.62 34.48
C VAL A 134 -16.33 7.28 33.38
N ALA A 135 -17.52 6.80 33.74
CA ALA A 135 -18.52 6.32 32.79
C ALA A 135 -19.02 7.39 31.78
N SER A 136 -18.82 8.69 32.05
CA SER A 136 -19.28 9.79 31.19
C SER A 136 -18.20 10.72 30.66
N SER A 137 -16.92 10.47 30.94
CA SER A 137 -15.83 11.36 30.50
C SER A 137 -15.38 11.05 29.08
N THR A 138 -15.22 12.08 28.26
CA THR A 138 -14.65 11.93 26.93
C THR A 138 -13.14 11.69 27.01
N VAL A 139 -12.55 11.05 25.98
CA VAL A 139 -11.10 10.79 25.89
C VAL A 139 -10.26 12.07 26.05
N MET A 140 -10.78 13.21 25.59
CA MET A 140 -10.11 14.50 25.69
C MET A 140 -10.10 15.05 27.13
N GLU A 141 -11.18 14.85 27.88
CA GLU A 141 -11.25 15.22 29.29
C GLU A 141 -10.31 14.35 30.14
N LEU A 142 -10.22 13.05 29.83
CA LEU A 142 -9.29 12.12 30.48
C LEU A 142 -7.82 12.54 30.30
N LEU A 143 -7.44 13.04 29.13
CA LEU A 143 -6.08 13.54 28.87
C LEU A 143 -5.70 14.74 29.73
N HIS A 144 -6.66 15.58 30.15
CA HIS A 144 -6.41 16.73 31.02
C HIS A 144 -6.18 16.33 32.49
N PHE A 145 -6.61 15.13 32.91
CA PHE A 145 -6.37 14.62 34.26
C PHE A 145 -5.02 13.88 34.38
N LEU A 146 -4.41 13.52 33.25
CA LEU A 146 -3.10 12.85 33.24
C LEU A 146 -1.97 13.86 33.55
N PRO A 147 -0.97 13.46 34.36
CA PRO A 147 0.24 14.26 34.55
C PRO A 147 0.91 14.56 33.22
N GLU A 148 1.44 15.78 33.05
CA GLU A 148 2.09 16.19 31.79
C GLU A 148 3.19 15.22 31.36
N SER A 149 3.95 14.67 32.30
CA SER A 149 4.99 13.68 32.01
C SER A 149 4.44 12.39 31.38
N MET A 150 3.26 11.92 31.81
CA MET A 150 2.61 10.75 31.22
C MET A 150 2.11 11.06 29.81
N ASN A 151 1.49 12.23 29.62
CA ASN A 151 1.03 12.69 28.30
C ASN A 151 2.19 12.82 27.31
N ILE A 152 3.31 13.43 27.72
CA ILE A 152 4.51 13.58 26.90
C ILE A 152 5.09 12.21 26.52
N ASN A 153 5.21 11.29 27.49
CA ASN A 153 5.74 9.95 27.24
C ASN A 153 4.85 9.13 26.30
N LEU A 154 3.53 9.18 26.50
CA LEU A 154 2.56 8.52 25.63
C LEU A 154 2.63 9.09 24.21
N TYR A 155 2.63 10.41 24.07
CA TYR A 155 2.71 11.08 22.77
C TYR A 155 4.00 10.71 22.02
N HIS A 156 5.16 10.77 22.68
CA HIS A 156 6.42 10.36 22.06
C HIS A 156 6.43 8.89 21.65
N SER A 157 5.84 8.01 22.45
CA SER A 157 5.76 6.57 22.13
C SER A 157 4.83 6.29 20.96
N ILE A 158 3.70 6.99 20.88
CA ILE A 158 2.79 6.93 19.73
C ILE A 158 3.51 7.40 18.47
N GLN A 159 4.16 8.58 18.52
CA GLN A 159 4.89 9.13 17.38
C GLN A 159 5.99 8.20 16.87
N LEU A 160 6.80 7.67 17.79
CA LEU A 160 7.88 6.74 17.46
C LEU A 160 7.33 5.45 16.83
N HIS A 161 6.26 4.89 17.41
CA HIS A 161 5.61 3.70 16.87
C HIS A 161 5.07 3.95 15.46
N LEU A 162 4.29 5.02 15.26
CA LEU A 162 3.74 5.40 13.96
C LEU A 162 4.83 5.57 12.90
N LEU A 163 5.95 6.20 13.25
CA LEU A 163 7.08 6.39 12.33
C LEU A 163 7.67 5.04 11.88
N ILE A 164 7.90 4.13 12.83
CA ILE A 164 8.46 2.80 12.55
C ILE A 164 7.47 1.95 11.75
N THR A 165 6.19 1.97 12.11
CA THR A 165 5.12 1.29 11.39
C THR A 165 5.01 1.79 9.97
N LEU A 166 4.94 3.10 9.75
CA LEU A 166 4.91 3.70 8.42
C LEU A 166 6.11 3.25 7.57
N PHE A 167 7.31 3.27 8.15
CA PHE A 167 8.52 2.82 7.47
C PHE A 167 8.44 1.34 7.07
N LEU A 168 7.96 0.46 7.96
CA LEU A 168 7.75 -0.96 7.66
C LEU A 168 6.74 -1.15 6.53
N PHE A 169 5.60 -0.47 6.58
CA PHE A 169 4.58 -0.55 5.52
C PHE A 169 5.14 -0.13 4.17
N VAL A 170 5.89 0.98 4.09
CA VAL A 170 6.50 1.42 2.83
C VAL A 170 7.58 0.44 2.35
N LEU A 171 8.38 -0.11 3.26
CA LEU A 171 9.41 -1.11 2.92
C LEU A 171 8.78 -2.39 2.33
N PHE A 172 7.77 -2.95 2.98
CA PHE A 172 7.11 -4.16 2.50
C PHE A 172 6.24 -3.91 1.26
N THR A 173 5.66 -2.72 1.13
CA THR A 173 5.01 -2.28 -0.12
C THR A 173 6.02 -2.21 -1.27
N SER A 174 7.24 -1.75 -1.00
CA SER A 174 8.35 -1.77 -1.97
C SER A 174 8.72 -3.20 -2.39
N PHE A 175 8.71 -4.14 -1.44
CA PHE A 175 8.89 -5.57 -1.75
C PHE A 175 7.74 -6.13 -2.57
N SER A 176 6.50 -5.71 -2.32
CA SER A 176 5.33 -6.08 -3.12
C SER A 176 5.50 -5.69 -4.59
N TYR A 177 5.97 -4.46 -4.88
CA TYR A 177 6.23 -4.04 -6.26
C TYR A 177 7.33 -4.87 -6.93
N ILE A 178 8.39 -5.25 -6.21
CA ILE A 178 9.41 -6.18 -6.74
C ILE A 178 8.79 -7.57 -6.98
N GLY A 179 7.98 -8.06 -6.04
CA GLY A 179 7.23 -9.30 -6.17
C GLY A 179 6.35 -9.31 -7.42
N ARG A 180 5.64 -8.20 -7.69
CA ARG A 180 4.80 -8.04 -8.88
C ARG A 180 5.62 -8.12 -10.17
N ILE A 181 6.78 -7.47 -10.23
CA ILE A 181 7.71 -7.56 -11.37
C ILE A 181 8.13 -9.01 -11.60
N LEU A 182 8.49 -9.74 -10.55
CA LEU A 182 8.86 -11.16 -10.63
C LEU A 182 7.69 -12.05 -11.03
N MET A 183 6.49 -11.78 -10.51
CA MET A 183 5.26 -12.47 -10.89
C MET A 183 4.99 -12.33 -12.38
N PHE A 184 5.13 -11.13 -12.93
CA PHE A 184 4.98 -10.92 -14.36
C PHE A 184 6.10 -11.57 -15.15
N LYS A 185 7.36 -11.53 -14.69
CA LYS A 185 8.48 -12.14 -15.42
C LYS A 185 8.41 -13.67 -15.46
N PHE A 186 8.04 -14.32 -14.35
CA PHE A 186 8.10 -15.77 -14.19
C PHE A 186 6.72 -16.46 -14.18
N GLY A 187 5.61 -15.71 -14.18
CA GLY A 187 4.25 -16.25 -14.15
C GLY A 187 3.91 -17.00 -12.85
N SER A 188 4.65 -16.78 -11.76
CA SER A 188 4.54 -17.56 -10.53
C SER A 188 4.40 -16.68 -9.29
N LEU A 189 3.25 -16.82 -8.61
CA LEU A 189 3.00 -16.18 -7.31
C LEU A 189 3.98 -16.67 -6.23
N LYS A 190 4.40 -17.95 -6.29
CA LYS A 190 5.37 -18.52 -5.35
C LYS A 190 6.71 -17.78 -5.40
N VAL A 191 7.17 -17.42 -6.59
CA VAL A 191 8.41 -16.64 -6.79
C VAL A 191 8.22 -15.21 -6.26
N ALA A 192 7.05 -14.62 -6.47
CA ALA A 192 6.71 -13.28 -6.03
C ALA A 192 6.64 -13.13 -4.50
N CYS A 193 6.24 -14.19 -3.79
CA CYS A 193 6.15 -14.21 -2.33
C CYS A 193 7.43 -14.71 -1.62
N ASP A 194 8.41 -15.29 -2.34
CA ASP A 194 9.65 -15.75 -1.71
C ASP A 194 10.56 -14.56 -1.35
N LEU A 195 10.51 -14.14 -0.09
CA LEU A 195 11.31 -13.04 0.46
C LEU A 195 12.81 -13.23 0.23
N ARG A 196 13.32 -14.47 0.13
CA ARG A 196 14.75 -14.71 -0.13
C ARG A 196 15.13 -14.26 -1.54
N ILE A 197 14.23 -14.43 -2.50
CA ILE A 197 14.41 -13.96 -3.87
C ILE A 197 14.36 -12.42 -3.88
N ILE A 198 13.40 -11.83 -3.19
CA ILE A 198 13.30 -10.35 -3.06
C ILE A 198 14.57 -9.77 -2.43
N LEU A 199 15.04 -10.32 -1.31
CA LEU A 199 16.26 -9.86 -0.65
C LEU A 199 17.49 -10.03 -1.53
N ARG A 200 17.55 -11.09 -2.35
CA ARG A 200 18.62 -11.29 -3.32
C ARG A 200 18.59 -10.22 -4.41
N VAL A 201 17.41 -9.83 -4.87
CA VAL A 201 17.21 -8.73 -5.84
C VAL A 201 17.63 -7.40 -5.22
N VAL A 202 17.17 -7.09 -4.00
CA VAL A 202 17.53 -5.86 -3.27
C VAL A 202 19.04 -5.77 -3.03
N ARG A 203 19.67 -6.88 -2.65
CA ARG A 203 21.13 -6.96 -2.50
C ARG A 203 21.87 -6.62 -3.79
N LYS A 204 21.36 -7.06 -4.95
CA LYS A 204 21.94 -6.76 -6.27
C LYS A 204 21.74 -5.31 -6.69
N MET A 205 20.59 -4.72 -6.39
CA MET A 205 20.37 -3.28 -6.56
C MET A 205 21.31 -2.45 -5.67
N GLY A 206 21.84 -3.04 -4.60
CA GLY A 206 22.64 -2.41 -3.56
C GLY A 206 21.75 -1.83 -2.47
N TYR A 207 21.91 -2.31 -1.23
CA TYR A 207 21.07 -1.90 -0.09
C TYR A 207 20.99 -0.38 0.08
N GLY A 208 22.13 0.32 -0.01
CA GLY A 208 22.14 1.78 0.13
C GLY A 208 21.41 2.50 -1.01
N HIS A 209 21.46 1.98 -2.24
CA HIS A 209 20.75 2.56 -3.37
C HIS A 209 19.24 2.32 -3.26
N PHE A 210 18.85 1.09 -2.93
CA PHE A 210 17.46 0.73 -2.66
C PHE A 210 16.87 1.54 -1.50
N MET A 211 17.58 1.64 -0.37
CA MET A 211 17.11 2.42 0.79
C MET A 211 16.97 3.91 0.48
N LYS A 212 17.90 4.51 -0.28
CA LYS A 212 17.76 5.89 -0.76
C LYS A 212 16.51 6.06 -1.62
N PHE A 213 16.22 5.11 -2.50
CA PHE A 213 15.01 5.13 -3.31
C PHE A 213 13.75 5.00 -2.46
N VAL A 214 13.70 4.04 -1.53
CA VAL A 214 12.58 3.82 -0.62
C VAL A 214 12.29 5.07 0.22
N LEU A 215 13.32 5.74 0.75
CA LEU A 215 13.12 6.99 1.51
C LEU A 215 12.51 8.12 0.67
N ILE A 216 12.96 8.30 -0.57
CA ILE A 216 12.38 9.30 -1.47
C ILE A 216 10.94 8.90 -1.82
N PHE A 217 10.69 7.61 -2.04
CA PHE A 217 9.35 7.07 -2.29
C PHE A 217 8.42 7.31 -1.10
N THR A 218 8.87 7.09 0.14
CA THR A 218 8.12 7.43 1.36
C THR A 218 7.73 8.90 1.38
N LEU A 219 8.66 9.81 1.07
CA LEU A 219 8.36 11.25 1.03
C LEU A 219 7.26 11.57 0.02
N ILE A 220 7.32 10.98 -1.19
CA ILE A 220 6.30 11.16 -2.23
C ILE A 220 4.94 10.65 -1.74
N VAL A 221 4.89 9.45 -1.17
CA VAL A 221 3.64 8.85 -0.65
C VAL A 221 3.05 9.72 0.46
N VAL A 222 3.87 10.20 1.40
CA VAL A 222 3.42 11.10 2.47
C VAL A 222 2.84 12.39 1.90
N VAL A 223 3.50 13.02 0.93
CA VAL A 223 2.98 14.24 0.29
C VAL A 223 1.65 13.98 -0.41
N VAL A 224 1.53 12.85 -1.12
CA VAL A 224 0.29 12.47 -1.81
C VAL A 224 -0.84 12.24 -0.81
N VAL A 225 -0.60 11.48 0.26
CA VAL A 225 -1.62 11.21 1.29
C VAL A 225 -2.06 12.49 2.00
N ASN A 226 -1.13 13.39 2.35
CA ASN A 226 -1.51 14.68 2.95
C ASN A 226 -2.32 15.55 1.97
N PHE A 227 -1.97 15.52 0.69
CA PHE A 227 -2.73 16.24 -0.33
C PHE A 227 -4.14 15.66 -0.52
N LEU A 228 -4.29 14.33 -0.47
CA LEU A 228 -5.58 13.65 -0.47
C LEU A 228 -6.45 14.10 0.70
N ILE A 229 -5.92 14.06 1.93
CA ILE A 229 -6.63 14.52 3.14
C ILE A 229 -7.06 15.98 3.00
N TYR A 230 -6.21 16.83 2.43
CA TYR A 230 -6.57 18.24 2.21
C TYR A 230 -7.68 18.40 1.16
N LEU A 231 -7.66 17.61 0.09
CA LEU A 231 -8.68 17.67 -0.97
C LEU A 231 -10.02 17.08 -0.56
N ASP A 232 -10.05 16.11 0.36
CA ASP A 232 -11.27 15.55 0.95
C ASP A 232 -12.16 16.63 1.59
N ILE A 233 -11.56 17.75 2.02
CA ILE A 233 -12.29 18.92 2.53
C ILE A 233 -13.15 19.59 1.42
N PHE A 234 -12.82 19.40 0.14
CA PHE A 234 -13.37 20.18 -0.98
C PHE A 234 -14.13 19.37 -2.05
N ILE A 235 -13.88 18.07 -2.21
CA ILE A 235 -14.41 17.24 -3.29
C ILE A 235 -14.72 15.83 -2.76
N ASP A 236 -15.79 15.21 -3.24
CA ASP A 236 -16.16 13.82 -2.90
C ASP A 236 -14.97 12.85 -3.09
N ASP A 237 -14.57 12.21 -1.99
CA ASP A 237 -13.38 11.35 -1.82
C ASP A 237 -13.18 10.34 -2.95
N VAL A 238 -14.26 9.71 -3.44
CA VAL A 238 -14.23 8.60 -4.40
C VAL A 238 -13.55 8.97 -5.73
N PHE A 239 -13.79 10.16 -6.27
CA PHE A 239 -13.20 10.54 -7.55
C PHE A 239 -11.68 10.72 -7.45
N ILE A 240 -11.25 11.33 -6.35
CA ILE A 240 -9.86 11.71 -6.09
C ILE A 240 -9.07 10.49 -5.62
N SER A 241 -9.63 9.67 -4.73
CA SER A 241 -9.06 8.40 -4.28
C SER A 241 -8.67 7.54 -5.48
N ALA A 242 -9.62 7.23 -6.37
CA ALA A 242 -9.37 6.42 -7.54
C ALA A 242 -8.29 7.03 -8.47
N PHE A 243 -8.24 8.36 -8.59
CA PHE A 243 -7.24 9.03 -9.42
C PHE A 243 -5.84 8.82 -8.87
N PHE A 244 -5.67 9.06 -7.57
CA PHE A 244 -4.39 8.89 -6.89
C PHE A 244 -3.96 7.43 -6.77
N GLU A 245 -4.90 6.50 -6.56
CA GLU A 245 -4.60 5.07 -6.54
C GLU A 245 -4.01 4.62 -7.89
N VAL A 246 -4.65 4.98 -9.01
CA VAL A 246 -4.15 4.62 -10.34
C VAL A 246 -2.85 5.35 -10.69
N PHE A 247 -2.73 6.62 -10.29
CA PHE A 247 -1.48 7.38 -10.44
C PHE A 247 -0.33 6.69 -9.71
N LEU A 248 -0.52 6.37 -8.43
CA LEU A 248 0.48 5.68 -7.61
C LEU A 248 0.77 4.28 -8.13
N LEU A 249 -0.23 3.55 -8.61
CA LEU A 249 -0.06 2.22 -9.18
C LEU A 249 0.91 2.26 -10.38
N LEU A 250 0.67 3.15 -11.35
CA LEU A 250 1.50 3.26 -12.55
C LEU A 250 2.87 3.87 -12.23
N PHE A 251 2.90 4.95 -11.44
CA PHE A 251 4.14 5.58 -10.97
C PHE A 251 5.05 4.57 -10.27
N SER A 252 4.52 3.84 -9.31
CA SER A 252 5.31 2.90 -8.50
C SER A 252 5.73 1.70 -9.32
N SER A 253 4.82 1.09 -10.08
CA SER A 253 5.13 -0.08 -10.92
C SER A 253 6.26 0.25 -11.90
N ASN A 254 6.24 1.42 -12.54
CA ASN A 254 7.30 1.85 -13.44
C ASN A 254 8.59 2.21 -12.71
N SER A 255 8.51 2.89 -11.57
CA SER A 255 9.69 3.28 -10.80
C SER A 255 10.47 2.05 -10.33
N PHE A 256 9.77 1.06 -9.76
CA PHE A 256 10.37 -0.19 -9.32
C PHE A 256 10.83 -1.04 -10.50
N TYR A 257 10.10 -1.04 -11.62
CA TYR A 257 10.54 -1.73 -12.85
C TYR A 257 11.88 -1.16 -13.34
N LYS A 258 12.01 0.16 -13.48
CA LYS A 258 13.26 0.80 -13.89
C LYS A 258 14.37 0.59 -12.87
N LEU A 259 14.07 0.62 -11.58
CA LEU A 259 15.05 0.30 -10.53
C LEU A 259 15.55 -1.14 -10.66
N PHE A 260 14.66 -2.09 -10.95
CA PHE A 260 14.96 -3.50 -11.15
C PHE A 260 15.79 -3.75 -12.41
N PHE A 261 15.39 -3.20 -13.57
CA PHE A 261 16.09 -3.43 -14.84
C PHE A 261 17.48 -2.80 -14.89
N ASN A 262 17.70 -1.70 -14.16
CA ASN A 262 19.06 -1.18 -13.96
C ASN A 262 19.98 -2.18 -13.24
N ALA A 263 19.44 -3.07 -12.39
CA ALA A 263 20.19 -4.12 -11.71
C ALA A 263 20.26 -5.44 -12.52
N ASP A 264 19.29 -5.71 -13.40
CA ASP A 264 19.19 -6.95 -14.19
C ASP A 264 20.14 -6.97 -15.41
N MET A 265 20.59 -5.81 -15.91
CA MET A 265 21.60 -5.74 -17.00
C MET A 265 22.97 -6.36 -16.64
N GLU A 266 23.26 -6.57 -15.35
CA GLU A 266 24.47 -7.28 -14.90
C GLU A 266 24.28 -8.80 -14.74
N LEU A 267 23.04 -9.28 -14.79
CA LEU A 267 22.67 -10.66 -14.47
C LEU A 267 22.87 -11.63 -15.65
N PHE A 268 22.84 -11.13 -16.89
CA PHE A 268 22.96 -11.94 -18.11
C PHE A 268 24.27 -11.74 -18.89
N LYS A 269 25.14 -10.82 -18.44
CA LYS A 269 26.52 -10.70 -18.95
C LYS A 269 27.53 -11.67 -18.33
N LYS A 270 27.11 -12.45 -17.32
CA LYS A 270 27.95 -13.46 -16.65
C LYS A 270 27.45 -14.89 -16.90
N SER A 271 26.51 -15.07 -17.83
CA SER A 271 26.01 -16.37 -18.28
C SER A 271 26.27 -16.63 -19.77
N GLU A 272 27.06 -15.77 -20.41
CA GLU A 272 27.75 -16.00 -21.69
C GLU A 272 29.26 -15.97 -21.40
#